data_AF-A0A4R0MN62-F1
#
_entry.id   AF-A0A4R0MN62-F1
#
_cell.length_a   1.000
_cell.length_b   1.000
_cell.length_c   1.000
_cell.angle_alpha   90.00
_cell.angle_beta   90.00
_cell.angle_gamma   90.00
#
_symmetry.space_group_name_H-M   'P 1'
#
loop_
_entity.id
_entity.type
_entity.pdbx_description
1 polymer ?
#
loop_
_entity_poly.entity_id
_entity_poly.type
_entity_poly.pdbx_seq_one_letter_code
_entity_poly.pdbx_strand_id
1 'polypeptide(L)'
;MEITTTYAIEILGTISFAISGTFAAMQKRLDPFGVLIIAFVTSIGGGTVRDLLLGDTPVAWMRDVNYCLLILVTSLLTIFFKSQIKKFKITLFLFDSLGLGLFTLVGVQKGIVFGLDPGICVALGTITGCFGGVIRDTLLNTIPLIFRKEIYATACILGGILYFVLLYFNLKADVAKVIVIAFIFTLRIIVVRYKLALPKFGYG
;
A
#
# COMPACT_ATOMS: atom_id res chain seq x y z
N MET A 1 26.48 4.86 0.45
CA MET A 1 25.12 5.10 -0.08
C MET A 1 24.24 5.37 1.13
N GLU A 2 23.91 6.63 1.40
CA GLU A 2 23.03 6.96 2.52
C GLU A 2 21.62 6.42 2.20
N ILE A 3 21.08 5.58 3.07
CA ILE A 3 19.70 5.09 2.93
C ILE A 3 18.79 6.24 3.36
N THR A 4 18.24 6.97 2.39
CA THR A 4 17.21 7.98 2.66
C THR A 4 15.97 7.29 3.24
N THR A 5 15.32 7.90 4.23
CA THR A 5 14.10 7.37 4.85
C THR A 5 13.02 6.99 3.83
N THR A 6 12.89 7.74 2.73
CA THR A 6 11.93 7.46 1.66
C THR A 6 12.25 6.17 0.90
N TYR A 7 13.54 5.88 0.63
CA TYR A 7 13.93 4.62 0.00
C TYR A 7 13.61 3.42 0.90
N ALA A 8 13.89 3.53 2.21
CA ALA A 8 13.51 2.50 3.18
C ALA A 8 11.99 2.26 3.19
N ILE A 9 11.18 3.32 3.11
CA ILE A 9 9.71 3.23 3.05
C ILE A 9 9.26 2.51 1.76
N GLU A 10 9.85 2.80 0.61
CA GLU A 10 9.52 2.14 -0.66
C GLU A 10 9.85 0.63 -0.63
N ILE A 11 11.01 0.26 -0.08
CA ILE A 11 11.41 -1.14 0.07
C ILE A 11 10.46 -1.87 1.03
N LEU A 12 10.18 -1.30 2.21
CA LEU A 12 9.24 -1.88 3.17
C LEU A 12 7.81 -1.97 2.61
N GLY A 13 7.38 -0.98 1.83
CA GLY A 13 6.07 -0.96 1.18
C GLY A 13 5.96 -2.09 0.16
N THR A 14 7.00 -2.24 -0.66
CA THR A 14 7.11 -3.32 -1.67
C THR A 14 7.08 -4.68 -1.01
N ILE A 15 7.86 -4.90 0.05
CA ILE A 15 7.84 -6.15 0.83
C ILE A 15 6.44 -6.42 1.39
N SER A 16 5.83 -5.41 2.01
CA SER A 16 4.51 -5.55 2.64
C SER A 16 3.44 -5.95 1.63
N PHE A 17 3.37 -5.30 0.48
CA PHE A 17 2.41 -5.66 -0.56
C PHE A 17 2.76 -6.95 -1.31
N ALA A 18 4.02 -7.32 -1.42
CA ALA A 18 4.41 -8.63 -1.96
C ALA A 18 3.87 -9.73 -1.04
N ILE A 19 4.13 -9.65 0.27
CA ILE A 19 3.62 -10.61 1.26
C ILE A 19 2.08 -10.68 1.22
N SER A 20 1.41 -9.52 1.21
CA SER A 20 -0.06 -9.46 1.16
C SER A 20 -0.62 -10.09 -0.13
N GLY A 21 -0.06 -9.75 -1.29
CA GLY A 21 -0.43 -10.31 -2.59
C GLY A 21 -0.21 -11.81 -2.67
N THR A 22 0.94 -12.30 -2.19
CA THR A 22 1.24 -13.73 -2.10
C THR A 22 0.18 -14.46 -1.27
N PHE A 23 -0.14 -13.97 -0.07
CA PHE A 23 -1.19 -14.59 0.76
C PHE A 23 -2.57 -14.54 0.13
N ALA A 24 -2.92 -13.45 -0.57
CA ALA A 24 -4.20 -13.32 -1.27
C ALA A 24 -4.34 -14.37 -2.39
N ALA A 25 -3.29 -14.52 -3.20
CA ALA A 25 -3.23 -15.52 -4.28
C ALA A 25 -3.28 -16.96 -3.74
N MET A 26 -2.56 -17.24 -2.65
CA MET A 26 -2.58 -18.55 -2.02
C MET A 26 -3.95 -18.91 -1.43
N GLN A 27 -4.68 -17.94 -0.88
CA GLN A 27 -6.06 -18.17 -0.43
C GLN A 27 -6.99 -18.55 -1.59
N LYS A 28 -6.68 -18.10 -2.81
CA LYS A 28 -7.37 -18.47 -4.05
C LYS A 28 -6.81 -19.72 -4.71
N ARG A 29 -5.85 -20.40 -4.06
CA ARG A 29 -5.22 -21.65 -4.53
C ARG A 29 -4.61 -21.54 -5.94
N LEU A 30 -4.06 -20.38 -6.28
CA LEU A 30 -3.30 -20.21 -7.51
C LEU A 30 -2.00 -21.04 -7.46
N ASP A 31 -1.48 -21.36 -8.65
CA ASP A 31 -0.17 -21.99 -8.81
C ASP A 31 0.97 -20.99 -8.48
N PRO A 32 2.23 -21.45 -8.32
CA PRO A 32 3.33 -20.57 -7.95
C PRO A 32 3.53 -19.38 -8.91
N PHE A 33 3.29 -19.59 -10.21
CA PHE A 33 3.37 -18.53 -11.20
C PHE A 33 2.28 -17.48 -10.98
N GLY A 34 1.01 -17.87 -10.84
CA GLY A 34 -0.08 -16.97 -10.52
C GLY A 34 0.14 -16.22 -9.20
N VAL A 35 0.71 -16.90 -8.19
CA VAL A 35 1.09 -16.25 -6.92
C VAL A 35 2.14 -15.16 -7.13
N LEU A 36 3.15 -15.40 -7.97
CA LEU A 36 4.17 -14.42 -8.29
C LEU A 36 3.58 -13.19 -9.00
N ILE A 37 2.73 -13.41 -10.01
CA ILE A 37 2.07 -12.32 -10.75
C ILE A 37 1.23 -11.46 -9.81
N ILE A 38 0.45 -12.06 -8.93
CA ILE A 38 -0.38 -11.32 -7.97
C ILE A 38 0.48 -10.56 -6.96
N ALA A 39 1.56 -11.15 -6.45
CA ALA A 39 2.50 -10.44 -5.57
C ALA A 39 3.11 -9.22 -6.28
N PHE A 40 3.50 -9.39 -7.55
CA PHE A 40 4.07 -8.33 -8.37
C PHE A 40 3.11 -7.17 -8.59
N VAL A 41 1.92 -7.42 -9.14
CA VAL A 41 0.94 -6.36 -9.40
C VAL A 41 0.43 -5.69 -8.13
N THR A 42 0.37 -6.42 -7.00
CA THR A 42 0.01 -5.81 -5.70
C THR A 42 1.10 -4.82 -5.25
N SER A 43 2.37 -5.17 -5.43
CA SER A 43 3.51 -4.39 -4.92
C SER A 43 3.76 -3.12 -5.73
N ILE A 44 3.72 -3.22 -7.06
CA ILE A 44 4.07 -2.11 -7.96
C ILE A 44 2.86 -1.41 -8.59
N GLY A 45 1.68 -2.01 -8.54
CA GLY A 45 0.50 -1.53 -9.29
C GLY A 45 0.09 -0.11 -8.89
N GLY A 46 0.04 0.18 -7.58
CA GLY A 46 -0.29 1.52 -7.09
C GLY A 46 0.73 2.58 -7.51
N GLY A 47 2.03 2.27 -7.38
CA GLY A 47 3.11 3.13 -7.85
C GLY A 47 3.13 3.33 -9.36
N THR A 48 2.77 2.29 -10.12
CA THR A 48 2.67 2.34 -11.60
C THR A 48 1.54 3.28 -12.02
N VAL A 49 0.35 3.16 -11.43
CA VAL A 49 -0.78 4.06 -11.71
C VAL A 49 -0.40 5.50 -11.37
N ARG A 50 0.21 5.73 -10.20
CA ARG A 50 0.72 7.05 -9.79
C ARG A 50 1.69 7.62 -10.82
N ASP A 51 2.72 6.85 -11.19
CA ASP A 51 3.78 7.32 -12.10
C ASP A 51 3.20 7.67 -13.47
N LEU A 52 2.27 6.87 -13.99
CA LEU A 52 1.57 7.18 -15.25
C LEU A 52 0.72 8.46 -15.16
N LEU A 53 0.01 8.69 -14.05
CA LEU A 53 -0.77 9.91 -13.83
C LEU A 53 0.12 11.17 -13.77
N LEU A 54 1.33 11.03 -13.24
CA LEU A 54 2.32 12.11 -13.17
C LEU A 54 3.11 12.31 -14.48
N GLY A 55 3.00 11.39 -15.44
CA GLY A 55 3.88 11.36 -16.61
C GLY A 55 5.33 10.98 -16.28
N ASP A 56 5.58 10.35 -15.13
CA ASP A 56 6.92 9.94 -14.69
C ASP A 56 7.33 8.59 -15.31
N THR A 57 7.59 8.60 -16.62
CA THR A 57 7.92 7.42 -17.40
C THR A 57 9.41 7.36 -17.78
N PRO A 58 10.08 6.19 -17.74
CA PRO A 58 9.56 4.85 -17.41
C PRO A 58 9.14 4.74 -15.94
N VAL A 59 8.16 3.91 -15.57
CA VAL A 59 7.70 3.82 -14.17
C VAL A 59 8.80 3.25 -13.25
N ALA A 60 8.72 3.53 -11.94
CA ALA A 60 9.84 3.35 -11.01
C ALA A 60 10.52 1.96 -11.05
N TRP A 61 9.74 0.87 -11.06
CA TRP A 61 10.27 -0.49 -11.06
C TRP A 61 10.99 -0.88 -12.37
N MET A 62 10.71 -0.17 -13.48
CA MET A 62 11.42 -0.37 -14.75
C MET A 62 12.79 0.31 -14.78
N ARG A 63 13.05 1.23 -13.84
CA ARG A 63 14.35 1.92 -13.71
C ARG A 63 15.34 1.14 -12.85
N ASP A 64 14.84 0.30 -11.94
CA ASP A 64 15.67 -0.48 -11.02
C ASP A 64 15.15 -1.92 -10.88
N VAL A 65 15.95 -2.88 -11.37
CA VAL A 65 15.68 -4.31 -11.31
C VAL A 65 15.56 -4.85 -9.88
N ASN A 66 16.12 -4.14 -8.90
CA ASN A 66 16.07 -4.53 -7.49
C ASN A 66 14.62 -4.64 -6.99
N TYR A 67 13.68 -3.85 -7.51
CA TYR A 67 12.26 -3.98 -7.17
C TYR A 67 11.69 -5.35 -7.60
N CYS A 68 12.01 -5.79 -8.82
CA CYS A 68 11.58 -7.09 -9.33
C CYS A 68 12.18 -8.24 -8.51
N LEU A 69 13.49 -8.17 -8.22
CA LEU A 69 14.19 -9.18 -7.42
C LEU A 69 13.64 -9.22 -5.99
N LEU A 70 13.37 -8.06 -5.39
CA LEU A 70 12.81 -7.95 -4.05
C LEU A 70 11.44 -8.63 -3.96
N ILE A 71 10.56 -8.38 -4.92
CA ILE A 71 9.23 -9.02 -4.98
C ILE A 71 9.37 -10.53 -5.15
N LEU A 72 10.24 -10.98 -6.05
CA LEU A 72 10.49 -12.41 -6.27
C LEU A 72 10.96 -13.10 -5.00
N VAL A 73 12.02 -12.59 -4.38
CA VAL A 73 12.58 -13.16 -3.13
C VAL A 73 11.53 -13.13 -2.02
N THR A 74 10.82 -12.02 -1.84
CA THR A 74 9.80 -11.88 -0.81
C THR A 74 8.66 -12.89 -1.00
N SER A 75 8.19 -13.07 -2.23
CA SER A 75 7.12 -14.02 -2.55
C SER A 75 7.58 -15.47 -2.33
N LEU A 76 8.79 -15.83 -2.76
CA LEU A 76 9.36 -17.16 -2.54
C LEU A 76 9.53 -17.48 -1.05
N LEU A 77 10.07 -16.54 -0.27
CA LEU A 77 10.18 -16.69 1.19
C LEU A 77 8.79 -16.85 1.83
N THR A 78 7.81 -16.05 1.40
CA THR A 78 6.45 -16.14 1.92
C THR A 78 5.80 -17.49 1.62
N ILE A 79 6.02 -18.04 0.42
CA ILE A 79 5.56 -19.38 0.03
C ILE A 79 6.26 -20.46 0.88
N PHE A 80 7.56 -20.34 1.11
CA PHE A 80 8.33 -21.31 1.89
C PHE A 80 7.91 -21.33 3.37
N PHE A 81 7.75 -20.17 4.00
CA PHE A 81 7.37 -20.03 5.40
C PHE A 81 5.86 -20.15 5.65
N LYS A 82 5.05 -20.46 4.63
CA LYS A 82 3.59 -20.57 4.76
C LYS A 82 3.15 -21.56 5.84
N SER A 83 3.90 -22.65 6.05
CA SER A 83 3.58 -23.71 7.00
C SER A 83 3.62 -23.23 8.45
N GLN A 84 4.41 -22.19 8.74
CA GLN A 84 4.51 -21.58 10.07
C GLN A 84 3.33 -20.63 10.36
N ILE A 85 2.57 -20.24 9.33
CA ILE A 85 1.55 -19.19 9.44
C ILE A 85 0.16 -19.82 9.54
N LYS A 86 -0.39 -19.82 10.76
CA LYS A 86 -1.70 -20.42 11.05
C LYS A 86 -2.89 -19.56 10.59
N LYS A 87 -2.72 -18.24 10.38
CA LYS A 87 -3.82 -17.28 10.17
C LYS A 87 -3.60 -16.36 8.95
N PHE A 88 -3.68 -16.95 7.75
CA PHE A 88 -3.49 -16.28 6.45
C PHE A 88 -4.24 -14.95 6.30
N LYS A 89 -5.52 -14.91 6.71
CA LYS A 89 -6.36 -13.70 6.59
C LYS A 89 -5.85 -12.54 7.45
N ILE A 90 -5.32 -12.82 8.64
CA ILE A 90 -4.78 -11.79 9.54
C ILE A 90 -3.44 -11.30 9.00
N THR A 91 -2.57 -12.20 8.57
CA THR A 91 -1.27 -11.84 8.00
C THR A 91 -1.43 -10.97 6.75
N LEU A 92 -2.28 -11.39 5.81
CA LEU A 92 -2.61 -10.59 4.63
C LEU A 92 -3.03 -9.16 5.02
N PHE A 93 -3.97 -9.05 5.97
CA PHE A 93 -4.51 -7.77 6.40
C PHE A 93 -3.48 -6.86 7.08
N LEU A 94 -2.59 -7.42 7.91
CA LEU A 94 -1.55 -6.65 8.58
C LEU A 94 -0.58 -6.06 7.56
N PHE A 95 -0.06 -6.88 6.65
CA PHE A 95 0.87 -6.41 5.63
C PHE A 95 0.19 -5.49 4.59
N ASP A 96 -1.09 -5.73 4.27
CA ASP A 96 -1.90 -4.81 3.46
C ASP A 96 -2.02 -3.43 4.13
N SER A 97 -2.32 -3.39 5.42
CA SER A 97 -2.46 -2.13 6.16
C SER A 97 -1.13 -1.40 6.34
N LEU A 98 -0.02 -2.14 6.47
CA LEU A 98 1.32 -1.56 6.55
C LEU A 98 1.75 -0.97 5.20
N GLY A 99 1.59 -1.75 4.11
CA GLY A 99 1.86 -1.31 2.75
C GLY A 99 1.03 -0.09 2.37
N LEU A 100 -0.24 -0.05 2.80
CA LEU A 100 -1.13 1.09 2.61
C LEU A 100 -0.56 2.38 3.19
N GLY A 101 -0.12 2.37 4.46
CA GLY A 101 0.45 3.55 5.11
C GLY A 101 1.76 4.01 4.47
N LEU A 102 2.64 3.06 4.15
CA LEU A 102 3.93 3.32 3.50
C LEU A 102 3.73 3.96 2.11
N PHE A 103 2.93 3.34 1.24
CA PHE A 103 2.74 3.84 -0.12
C PHE A 103 1.85 5.06 -0.23
N THR A 104 0.92 5.27 0.72
CA THR A 104 0.21 6.56 0.79
C THR A 104 1.19 7.70 0.99
N LEU A 105 2.12 7.56 1.93
CA LEU A 105 3.11 8.58 2.19
C LEU A 105 4.06 8.79 0.99
N VAL A 106 4.53 7.72 0.35
CA VAL A 106 5.37 7.83 -0.86
C VAL A 106 4.62 8.59 -1.96
N GLY A 107 3.34 8.29 -2.18
CA GLY A 107 2.53 8.99 -3.18
C GLY A 107 2.32 10.47 -2.85
N VAL A 108 2.04 10.81 -1.59
CA VAL A 108 1.95 12.22 -1.14
C VAL A 108 3.27 12.95 -1.41
N GLN A 109 4.39 12.35 -1.02
CA GLN A 109 5.72 12.96 -1.23
C GLN A 109 6.05 13.16 -2.69
N LYS A 110 5.70 12.19 -3.53
CA LYS A 110 5.93 12.33 -4.97
C LYS A 110 5.08 13.45 -5.57
N GLY A 111 3.83 13.61 -5.12
CA GLY A 111 3.01 14.77 -5.51
C GLY A 111 3.65 16.11 -5.12
N ILE A 112 4.22 16.21 -3.91
CA ILE A 112 4.91 17.41 -3.44
C ILE A 112 6.13 17.72 -4.32
N VAL A 113 6.93 16.70 -4.66
CA VAL A 113 8.11 16.85 -5.55
C VAL A 113 7.71 17.34 -6.94
N PHE A 114 6.54 16.92 -7.43
CA PHE A 114 5.97 17.39 -8.69
C PHE A 114 5.29 18.77 -8.60
N GLY A 115 5.36 19.44 -7.44
CA GLY A 115 4.82 20.78 -7.25
C GLY A 115 3.29 20.84 -7.26
N LEU A 116 2.61 19.73 -6.97
CA LEU A 116 1.14 19.67 -6.96
C LEU A 116 0.57 20.26 -5.67
N ASP A 117 -0.66 20.76 -5.75
CA ASP A 117 -1.38 21.27 -4.58
C ASP A 117 -1.59 20.19 -3.50
N PRO A 118 -1.67 20.56 -2.21
CA PRO A 118 -1.80 19.60 -1.11
C PRO A 118 -2.97 18.62 -1.27
N GLY A 119 -4.13 19.09 -1.73
CA GLY A 119 -5.29 18.23 -1.97
C GLY A 119 -5.02 17.16 -3.05
N ILE A 120 -4.32 17.53 -4.13
CA ILE A 120 -3.93 16.62 -5.20
C ILE A 120 -2.88 15.63 -4.69
N CYS A 121 -1.92 16.07 -3.87
CA CYS A 121 -0.94 15.19 -3.23
C CYS A 121 -1.62 14.11 -2.36
N VAL A 122 -2.63 14.48 -1.58
CA VAL A 122 -3.40 13.53 -0.76
C VAL A 122 -4.19 12.55 -1.62
N ALA A 123 -4.81 13.01 -2.70
CA ALA A 123 -5.50 12.13 -3.65
C ALA A 123 -4.53 11.15 -4.30
N LEU A 124 -3.37 11.63 -4.76
CA LEU A 124 -2.33 10.82 -5.38
C LEU A 124 -1.74 9.79 -4.39
N GLY A 125 -1.51 10.18 -3.14
CA GLY A 125 -1.13 9.27 -2.06
C GLY A 125 -2.18 8.18 -1.82
N THR A 126 -3.46 8.55 -1.80
CA THR A 126 -4.56 7.60 -1.65
C THR A 126 -4.59 6.60 -2.80
N ILE A 127 -4.43 7.07 -4.05
CA ILE A 127 -4.33 6.20 -5.23
C ILE A 127 -3.14 5.25 -5.09
N THR A 128 -1.95 5.78 -4.78
CA THR A 128 -0.71 5.01 -4.67
C THR A 128 -0.84 3.89 -3.63
N GLY A 129 -1.40 4.20 -2.46
CA GLY A 129 -1.60 3.21 -1.41
C GLY A 129 -2.71 2.20 -1.72
N CYS A 130 -3.80 2.61 -2.36
CA CYS A 130 -4.95 1.73 -2.56
C CYS A 130 -4.85 0.83 -3.79
N PHE A 131 -4.28 1.32 -4.89
CA PHE A 131 -4.45 0.68 -6.19
C PHE A 131 -3.72 -0.65 -6.33
N GLY A 132 -2.65 -0.89 -5.54
CA GLY A 132 -2.04 -2.22 -5.43
C GLY A 132 -3.06 -3.28 -4.98
N GLY A 133 -3.79 -2.99 -3.90
CA GLY A 133 -4.87 -3.84 -3.40
C GLY A 133 -6.08 -3.91 -4.34
N VAL A 134 -6.42 -2.82 -5.03
CA VAL A 134 -7.51 -2.81 -6.02
C VAL A 134 -7.22 -3.74 -7.19
N ILE A 135 -6.04 -3.65 -7.80
CA ILE A 135 -5.63 -4.50 -8.92
C ILE A 135 -5.59 -5.95 -8.47
N ARG A 136 -4.96 -6.25 -7.31
CA ARG A 136 -4.94 -7.57 -6.69
C ARG A 136 -6.34 -8.17 -6.57
N ASP A 137 -7.23 -7.46 -5.89
CA ASP A 137 -8.56 -7.97 -5.56
C ASP A 137 -9.38 -8.20 -6.84
N THR A 138 -9.24 -7.32 -7.83
CA THR A 138 -9.92 -7.41 -9.12
C THR A 138 -9.46 -8.64 -9.90
N LEU A 139 -8.13 -8.87 -10.02
CA LEU A 139 -7.57 -10.04 -10.68
C LEU A 139 -7.94 -11.35 -9.98
N LEU A 140 -8.13 -11.32 -8.65
CA LEU A 140 -8.61 -12.47 -7.86
C LEU A 140 -10.14 -12.64 -7.88
N ASN A 141 -10.84 -11.87 -8.71
CA ASN A 141 -12.29 -11.82 -8.83
C ASN A 141 -12.97 -11.62 -7.47
N THR A 142 -12.55 -10.58 -6.76
CA THR A 142 -13.11 -10.15 -5.48
C THR A 142 -13.35 -8.65 -5.52
N ILE A 143 -14.53 -8.20 -5.07
CA ILE A 143 -14.78 -6.75 -4.92
C ILE A 143 -13.68 -6.17 -4.01
N PRO A 144 -12.90 -5.18 -4.48
CA PRO A 144 -11.79 -4.61 -3.74
C PRO A 144 -12.14 -4.07 -2.36
N LEU A 145 -11.17 -4.13 -1.43
CA LEU A 145 -11.36 -3.65 -0.06
C LEU A 145 -11.80 -2.19 0.03
N ILE A 146 -11.35 -1.33 -0.89
CA ILE A 146 -11.73 0.09 -0.94
C ILE A 146 -13.25 0.27 -1.12
N PHE A 147 -13.91 -0.62 -1.87
CA PHE A 147 -15.35 -0.55 -2.15
C PHE A 147 -16.20 -1.29 -1.11
N ARG A 148 -15.60 -2.17 -0.30
CA ARG A 148 -16.32 -2.89 0.76
C ARG A 148 -16.19 -2.26 2.15
N LYS A 149 -15.08 -1.57 2.40
CA LYS A 149 -14.73 -0.99 3.70
C LYS A 149 -14.28 0.44 3.50
N GLU A 150 -15.20 1.38 3.67
CA GLU A 150 -15.00 2.80 3.37
C GLU A 150 -13.80 3.42 4.11
N ILE A 151 -13.46 2.90 5.30
CA ILE A 151 -12.32 3.38 6.11
C ILE A 151 -10.95 2.96 5.52
N TYR A 152 -10.91 2.29 4.37
CA TYR A 152 -9.68 2.02 3.63
C TYR A 152 -9.10 3.30 3.02
N ALA A 153 -9.86 3.96 2.13
CA ALA A 153 -9.43 5.21 1.50
C ALA A 153 -9.41 6.37 2.50
N THR A 154 -10.38 6.42 3.42
CA THR A 154 -10.45 7.48 4.44
C THR A 154 -9.20 7.47 5.32
N ALA A 155 -8.64 6.31 5.68
CA ALA A 155 -7.39 6.26 6.44
C ALA A 155 -6.23 6.92 5.68
N CYS A 156 -6.11 6.68 4.37
CA CYS A 156 -5.09 7.33 3.53
C CYS A 156 -5.29 8.84 3.44
N ILE A 157 -6.54 9.28 3.24
CA ILE A 157 -6.88 10.70 3.15
C ILE A 157 -6.53 11.41 4.46
N LEU A 158 -6.98 10.87 5.60
CA LEU A 158 -6.68 11.41 6.93
C LEU A 158 -5.18 11.42 7.21
N GLY A 159 -4.46 10.37 6.83
CA GLY A 159 -3.01 10.32 6.97
C GLY A 159 -2.28 11.35 6.09
N GLY A 160 -2.72 11.55 4.86
CA GLY A 160 -2.18 12.58 3.97
C GLY A 160 -2.43 14.00 4.51
N ILE A 161 -3.64 14.28 5.01
CA ILE A 161 -3.96 15.55 5.67
C ILE A 161 -3.07 15.74 6.91
N LEU A 162 -2.95 14.70 7.75
CA LEU A 162 -2.09 14.72 8.92
C LEU A 162 -0.64 15.04 8.55
N TYR A 163 -0.12 14.51 7.43
CA TYR A 163 1.24 14.83 6.98
C TYR A 163 1.43 16.33 6.76
N PHE A 164 0.53 16.98 6.02
CA PHE A 164 0.60 18.43 5.79
C PHE A 164 0.42 19.24 7.07
N VAL A 165 -0.46 18.81 7.98
CA VAL A 165 -0.63 19.46 9.29
C VAL A 165 0.67 19.40 10.11
N LEU A 166 1.34 18.24 10.15
CA LEU A 166 2.61 18.09 10.88
C LEU A 166 3.72 18.95 10.27
N LEU A 167 3.78 19.05 8.93
CA LEU A 167 4.72 19.94 8.26
C LEU A 167 4.43 21.42 8.53
N TYR A 168 3.14 21.82 8.60
CA TYR A 168 2.74 23.18 8.95
C TYR A 168 3.24 23.59 10.34
N PHE A 169 3.27 22.66 11.30
CA PHE A 169 3.85 22.87 12.63
C PHE A 169 5.38 22.75 12.68
N ASN A 170 6.08 22.80 11.53
CA ASN A 170 7.53 22.71 11.40
C ASN A 170 8.14 21.43 11.99
N LEU A 171 7.38 20.33 12.03
CA LEU A 171 7.93 19.04 12.45
C LEU A 171 8.92 18.52 11.40
N LYS A 172 10.02 17.92 11.84
CA LYS A 172 10.99 17.28 10.93
C LYS A 172 10.30 16.28 10.02
N ALA A 173 10.55 16.39 8.71
CA ALA A 173 9.86 15.59 7.70
C ALA A 173 9.94 14.09 7.97
N ASP A 174 11.09 13.55 8.36
CA ASP A 174 11.25 12.11 8.64
C ASP A 174 10.45 11.65 9.86
N VAL A 175 10.27 12.51 10.87
CA VAL A 175 9.42 12.21 12.03
C VAL A 175 7.95 12.22 11.60
N ALA A 176 7.54 13.22 10.81
CA ALA A 176 6.17 13.29 10.28
C ALA A 176 5.82 12.07 9.40
N LYS A 177 6.77 11.59 8.59
CA LYS A 177 6.64 10.36 7.79
C LYS A 177 6.27 9.17 8.68
N VAL A 178 7.07 8.92 9.74
CA VAL A 178 6.87 7.78 10.65
C VAL A 178 5.54 7.88 11.39
N ILE A 179 5.18 9.07 11.89
CA ILE A 179 3.90 9.30 12.59
C ILE A 179 2.71 8.98 11.67
N VAL A 180 2.74 9.43 10.42
CA VAL A 180 1.64 9.22 9.47
C VAL A 180 1.50 7.74 9.10
N ILE A 181 2.60 7.03 8.85
CA ILE A 181 2.59 5.59 8.59
C ILE A 181 1.99 4.84 9.78
N ALA A 182 2.46 5.15 10.99
CA ALA A 182 1.96 4.54 12.22
C ALA A 182 0.46 4.85 12.45
N PHE A 183 0.03 6.07 12.17
CA PHE A 183 -1.37 6.48 12.25
C PHE A 183 -2.26 5.68 11.30
N ILE A 184 -1.90 5.59 10.01
CA ILE A 184 -2.68 4.82 9.02
C ILE A 184 -2.76 3.35 9.44
N PHE A 185 -1.62 2.76 9.82
CA PHE A 185 -1.54 1.35 10.21
C PHE A 185 -2.38 1.03 11.46
N THR A 186 -2.26 1.84 12.51
CA THR A 186 -3.01 1.66 13.76
C THR A 186 -4.50 1.89 13.56
N LEU A 187 -4.89 2.93 12.81
CA LEU A 187 -6.28 3.20 12.47
C LEU A 187 -6.92 2.00 11.75
N ARG A 188 -6.21 1.41 10.79
CA ARG A 188 -6.66 0.20 10.09
C ARG A 188 -6.86 -0.98 11.04
N ILE A 189 -5.91 -1.22 11.96
CA ILE A 189 -6.03 -2.28 12.97
C ILE A 189 -7.26 -2.07 13.86
N ILE A 190 -7.46 -0.85 14.36
CA ILE A 190 -8.62 -0.49 15.20
C ILE A 190 -9.92 -0.77 14.45
N VAL A 191 -10.04 -0.29 13.21
CA VAL A 191 -11.22 -0.47 12.37
C VAL A 191 -11.58 -1.94 12.21
N VAL A 192 -10.59 -2.79 11.95
CA VAL A 192 -10.85 -4.23 11.78
C VAL A 192 -11.12 -4.93 13.10
N ARG A 193 -10.42 -4.55 14.18
CA ARG A 193 -10.61 -5.15 15.51
C ARG A 193 -11.99 -4.87 16.10
N TYR A 194 -12.50 -3.65 15.87
CA TYR A 194 -13.81 -3.20 16.37
C TYR A 194 -14.93 -3.29 15.33
N LYS A 195 -14.64 -3.83 14.13
CA LYS A 195 -15.61 -3.96 13.02
C LYS A 195 -16.30 -2.65 12.64
N LEU A 196 -15.59 -1.53 12.75
CA LEU A 196 -16.11 -0.21 12.36
C LEU A 196 -16.38 -0.20 10.85
N ALA A 197 -17.55 0.30 10.46
CA ALA A 197 -17.95 0.50 9.07
C ALA A 197 -18.71 1.81 8.98
N LEU A 198 -18.54 2.51 7.85
CA LEU A 198 -19.37 3.66 7.52
C LEU A 198 -20.76 3.18 7.04
N PRO A 199 -21.79 4.03 7.12
CA PRO A 199 -23.16 3.66 6.77
C PRO A 199 -23.28 3.34 5.28
N LYS A 200 -23.81 2.15 4.96
CA LYS A 200 -24.07 1.75 3.58
C LYS A 200 -25.29 2.49 3.05
N PHE A 201 -25.21 2.98 1.81
CA PHE A 201 -26.40 3.38 1.06
C PHE A 201 -27.24 2.13 0.77
N GLY A 202 -28.34 1.95 1.51
CA GLY A 202 -29.36 0.96 1.23
C GLY A 202 -30.50 1.61 0.46
N TYR A 203 -30.86 1.06 -0.70
CA TYR A 203 -32.25 1.09 -1.12
C TYR A 203 -32.94 -0.03 -0.33
N GLY A 204 -34.04 0.31 0.36
CA GLY A 204 -34.87 -0.64 1.08
C GLY A 204 -35.48 -1.71 0.19
#